data_AF-A0A2E0ZL44-F1
#
_entry.id   AF-A0A2E0ZL44-F1
#
_cell.length_a   1.000
_cell.length_b   1.000
_cell.length_c   1.000
_cell.angle_alpha   90.00
_cell.angle_beta   90.00
_cell.angle_gamma   90.00
#
_symmetry.space_group_name_H-M   'P 1'
#
loop_
_entity.id
_entity.type
_entity.pdbx_description
1 polymer ?
#
loop_
_entity_poly.entity_id
_entity_poly.type
_entity_poly.pdbx_seq_one_letter_code
_entity_poly.pdbx_strand_id
1 'polypeptide(L)'
;MQRINHLISLVSALLVLFLAGSAFFLSFESLRDLAVQIGVAEGIAWLYPAIIDGAIVVFSLSVLRANLTRERTIYPWVLVSMFTLLSVVLNIIHAQKELLAQFLAAIPPVALFLSFELLLAQLKEAAVRLEAQYSLDEIVREVQEKETNLDEIIRERSETIKILEGEIGRLSEQKDQLKTMIQVHSNGNNGSEASESDTIGRARQQRTTKKQEAMQHLLEVIRTKPNATLSELAVEIGRSKSTVGGYLSELQVARSIEKDELGWRVLQDF
;
A
#
# COMPACT_ATOMS: atom_id res chain seq x y z
N MET A 1 -15.02 27.96 -2.68
CA MET A 1 -14.03 28.13 -1.59
C MET A 1 -12.59 27.85 -2.04
N GLN A 2 -12.29 26.74 -2.74
CA GLN A 2 -10.91 26.42 -3.19
C GLN A 2 -10.20 27.52 -4.00
N ARG A 3 -10.89 28.17 -4.95
CA ARG A 3 -10.33 29.29 -5.74
C ARG A 3 -9.97 30.52 -4.89
N ILE A 4 -10.75 30.80 -3.85
CA ILE A 4 -10.53 31.93 -2.93
C ILE A 4 -9.32 31.64 -2.04
N ASN A 5 -9.18 30.42 -1.51
CA ASN A 5 -8.01 30.03 -0.72
C ASN A 5 -6.72 30.05 -1.56
N HIS A 6 -6.80 29.64 -2.83
CA HIS A 6 -5.66 29.69 -3.72
C HIS A 6 -5.26 31.14 -4.07
N LEU A 7 -6.24 32.01 -4.29
CA LEU A 7 -6.01 33.46 -4.48
C LEU A 7 -5.38 34.09 -3.23
N ILE A 8 -5.89 33.78 -2.03
CA ILE A 8 -5.33 34.27 -0.77
C ILE A 8 -3.89 33.80 -0.59
N SER A 9 -3.61 32.52 -0.84
CA SER A 9 -2.24 31.99 -0.74
C SER A 9 -1.31 32.60 -1.78
N LEU A 10 -1.76 32.80 -3.02
CA LEU A 10 -0.94 33.40 -4.09
C LEU A 10 -0.65 34.87 -3.79
N VAL A 11 -1.67 35.64 -3.41
CA VAL A 11 -1.50 37.04 -3.00
C VAL A 11 -0.61 37.14 -1.76
N SER A 12 -0.80 36.28 -0.77
CA SER A 12 0.03 36.22 0.43
C SER A 12 1.49 35.90 0.09
N ALA A 13 1.75 34.88 -0.75
CA ALA A 13 3.09 34.52 -1.20
C ALA A 13 3.76 35.68 -1.96
N LEU A 14 3.01 36.37 -2.81
CA LEU A 14 3.51 37.48 -3.61
C LEU A 14 3.85 38.70 -2.74
N LEU A 15 3.02 38.99 -1.73
CA LEU A 15 3.30 40.02 -0.73
C LEU A 15 4.50 39.67 0.15
N VAL A 16 4.59 38.42 0.60
CA VAL A 16 5.76 37.92 1.36
C VAL A 16 7.03 38.06 0.53
N LEU A 17 7.00 37.69 -0.74
CA LEU A 17 8.15 37.82 -1.64
C LEU A 17 8.55 39.28 -1.84
N PHE A 18 7.57 40.18 -1.99
CA PHE A 18 7.82 41.62 -2.14
C PHE A 18 8.45 42.23 -0.87
N LEU A 19 7.89 41.91 0.31
CA LEU A 19 8.39 42.38 1.59
C LEU A 19 9.79 41.81 1.89
N ALA A 20 9.99 40.51 1.66
CA ALA A 20 11.29 39.86 1.77
C ALA A 20 12.32 40.51 0.84
N GLY A 21 11.97 40.71 -0.44
CA GLY A 21 12.88 41.32 -1.41
C GLY A 21 13.28 42.75 -1.02
N SER A 22 12.32 43.55 -0.55
CA SER A 22 12.57 44.93 -0.12
C SER A 22 13.43 44.98 1.15
N ALA A 23 13.13 44.12 2.13
CA ALA A 23 13.88 44.01 3.37
C ALA A 23 15.32 43.49 3.14
N PHE A 24 15.46 42.50 2.26
CA PHE A 24 16.75 41.99 1.79
C PHE A 24 17.58 43.10 1.16
N PHE A 25 17.01 43.86 0.23
CA PHE A 25 17.72 44.93 -0.46
C PHE A 25 18.25 46.00 0.52
N LEU A 26 17.43 46.43 1.48
CA LEU A 26 17.83 47.40 2.51
C LEU A 26 18.95 46.85 3.42
N SER A 27 18.84 45.60 3.85
CA SER A 27 19.87 44.96 4.68
C SER A 27 21.17 44.75 3.89
N PHE A 28 21.08 44.38 2.61
CA PHE A 28 22.22 44.16 1.74
C PHE A 28 23.04 45.44 1.57
N GLU A 29 22.36 46.57 1.31
CA GLU A 29 23.03 47.85 1.14
C GLU A 29 23.67 48.34 2.45
N SER A 30 22.97 48.20 3.58
CA SER A 30 23.51 48.53 4.91
C SER A 30 24.80 47.76 5.25
N LEU A 31 24.82 46.45 4.96
CA LEU A 31 26.01 45.62 5.17
C LEU A 31 27.15 45.94 4.19
N ARG A 32 26.81 46.24 2.92
CA ARG A 32 27.78 46.69 1.92
C ARG A 32 28.42 48.01 2.37
N ASP A 33 27.61 48.98 2.78
CA ASP A 33 28.09 50.28 3.24
C ASP A 33 28.94 50.15 4.51
N LEU A 34 28.54 49.26 5.43
CA LEU A 34 29.35 48.93 6.60
C LEU A 34 30.71 48.35 6.20
N ALA A 35 30.77 47.47 5.20
CA ALA A 35 32.03 46.92 4.68
C ALA A 35 32.92 48.02 4.08
N VAL A 36 32.35 48.96 3.34
CA VAL A 36 33.08 50.13 2.83
C VAL A 36 33.61 51.00 3.97
N GLN A 37 32.78 51.25 5.00
CA GLN A 37 33.16 52.06 6.16
C GLN A 37 34.35 51.48 6.95
N ILE A 38 34.47 50.15 7.03
CA ILE A 38 35.59 49.49 7.71
C ILE A 38 36.84 49.30 6.82
N GLY A 39 36.84 49.88 5.60
CA GLY A 39 38.01 49.94 4.73
C GLY A 39 38.09 48.90 3.61
N VAL A 40 36.99 48.17 3.34
CA VAL A 40 36.91 47.26 2.19
C VAL A 40 36.75 48.08 0.91
N ALA A 41 37.47 47.69 -0.16
CA ALA A 41 37.33 48.35 -1.45
C ALA A 41 35.90 48.21 -2.01
N GLU A 42 35.33 49.30 -2.49
CA GLU A 42 33.92 49.40 -2.92
C GLU A 42 33.53 48.32 -3.96
N GLY A 43 34.45 47.99 -4.87
CA GLY A 43 34.24 46.96 -5.90
C GLY A 43 34.07 45.54 -5.37
N ILE A 44 34.48 45.24 -4.13
CA ILE A 44 34.34 43.91 -3.49
C ILE A 44 33.45 43.93 -2.25
N ALA A 45 33.03 45.09 -1.77
CA ALA A 45 32.24 45.24 -0.54
C ALA A 45 30.88 44.52 -0.61
N TRP A 46 30.29 44.42 -1.80
CA TRP A 46 29.03 43.68 -2.04
C TRP A 46 29.14 42.17 -1.76
N LEU A 47 30.35 41.62 -1.75
CA LEU A 47 30.56 40.18 -1.53
C LEU A 47 30.27 39.77 -0.08
N TYR A 48 30.46 40.68 0.88
CA TYR A 48 30.22 40.42 2.30
C TYR A 48 28.75 40.12 2.63
N PRO A 49 27.78 40.99 2.29
CA PRO A 49 26.37 40.65 2.47
C PRO A 49 25.98 39.42 1.65
N ALA A 50 26.50 39.26 0.42
CA ALA A 50 26.20 38.08 -0.40
C ALA A 50 26.63 36.75 0.25
N ILE A 51 27.78 36.70 0.93
CA ILE A 51 28.24 35.51 1.66
C ILE A 51 27.33 35.21 2.86
N ILE A 52 26.96 36.24 3.63
CA ILE A 52 26.09 36.09 4.81
C ILE A 52 24.72 35.56 4.38
N ASP A 53 24.10 36.19 3.38
CA ASP A 53 22.79 35.80 2.91
C ASP A 53 22.82 34.44 2.17
N GLY A 54 23.86 34.18 1.39
CA GLY A 54 24.09 32.89 0.75
C GLY A 54 24.19 31.75 1.77
N ALA A 55 24.89 31.99 2.89
CA ALA A 55 24.97 31.02 3.99
C ALA A 55 23.58 30.77 4.62
N ILE A 56 22.80 31.82 4.88
CA ILE A 56 21.42 31.70 5.40
C ILE A 56 20.56 30.83 4.47
N VAL A 57 20.62 31.07 3.15
CA VAL A 57 19.89 30.27 2.16
C VAL A 57 20.32 28.81 2.18
N VAL A 58 21.62 28.52 2.20
CA VAL A 58 22.16 27.15 2.24
C VAL A 58 21.72 26.41 3.51
N PHE A 59 21.79 27.06 4.67
CA PHE A 59 21.38 26.45 5.95
C PHE A 59 19.88 26.20 5.98
N SER A 60 19.10 27.14 5.44
CA SER A 60 17.66 27.01 5.33
C SER A 60 17.20 25.91 4.38
N LEU A 61 17.86 25.76 3.22
CA LEU A 61 17.63 24.62 2.33
C LEU A 61 18.00 23.30 3.01
N SER A 62 19.02 23.30 3.87
CA SER A 62 19.38 22.15 4.69
C SER A 62 18.30 21.83 5.74
N VAL A 63 17.70 22.84 6.39
CA VAL A 63 16.52 22.67 7.26
C VAL A 63 15.36 22.06 6.49
N LEU A 64 15.08 22.57 5.29
CA LEU A 64 13.98 22.12 4.44
C LEU A 64 14.20 20.65 4.03
N ARG A 65 15.41 20.30 3.58
CA ARG A 65 15.78 18.92 3.26
C ARG A 65 15.59 18.00 4.45
N ALA A 66 16.12 18.38 5.62
CA ALA A 66 16.01 17.59 6.84
C ALA A 66 14.54 17.40 7.28
N ASN A 67 13.70 18.42 7.12
CA ASN A 67 12.26 18.32 7.39
C ASN A 67 11.56 17.33 6.44
N LEU A 68 11.90 17.36 5.15
CA LEU A 68 11.34 16.46 4.15
C LEU A 68 11.80 15.01 4.36
N THR A 69 13.05 14.80 4.81
CA THR A 69 13.60 13.46 5.09
C THR A 69 13.36 12.98 6.53
N ARG A 70 12.60 13.72 7.35
CA ARG A 70 12.36 13.45 8.79
C ARG A 70 13.66 13.32 9.62
N GLU A 71 14.72 14.00 9.20
CA GLU A 71 15.98 14.09 9.93
C GLU A 71 15.93 15.18 11.02
N ARG A 72 16.90 15.15 11.96
CA ARG A 72 17.00 16.17 13.02
C ARG A 72 17.28 17.54 12.42
N THR A 73 16.44 18.52 12.76
CA THR A 73 16.49 19.90 12.22
C THR A 73 17.23 20.90 13.11
N ILE A 74 17.67 20.50 14.31
CA ILE A 74 18.20 21.40 15.34
C ILE A 74 19.46 22.14 14.85
N TYR A 75 20.42 21.43 14.26
CA TYR A 75 21.70 22.03 13.87
C TYR A 75 21.53 23.11 12.77
N PRO A 76 20.83 22.86 11.66
CA PRO A 76 20.54 23.90 10.67
C PRO A 76 19.73 25.08 11.23
N TRP A 77 18.78 24.84 12.14
CA TRP A 77 17.99 25.91 12.77
C TRP A 77 18.83 26.84 13.66
N VAL A 78 19.79 26.27 14.39
CA VAL A 78 20.77 27.04 15.18
C VAL A 78 21.61 27.93 14.26
N LEU A 79 22.06 27.40 13.12
CA LEU A 79 22.84 28.16 12.15
C LEU A 79 22.04 29.32 11.54
N VAL A 80 20.79 29.09 11.13
CA VAL A 80 19.91 30.15 10.60
C VAL A 80 19.72 31.23 11.67
N SER A 81 19.35 30.83 12.89
CA SER A 81 19.13 31.78 14.01
C SER A 81 20.38 32.61 14.31
N MET A 82 21.55 31.97 14.31
CA MET A 82 22.84 32.64 14.56
C MET A 82 23.14 33.70 13.50
N PHE A 83 22.99 33.36 12.21
CA PHE A 83 23.28 34.29 11.11
C PHE A 83 22.22 35.40 10.99
N THR A 84 20.95 35.11 11.28
CA THR A 84 19.91 36.15 11.37
C THR A 84 20.23 37.14 12.48
N LEU A 85 20.62 36.65 13.67
CA LEU A 85 20.99 37.52 14.78
C LEU A 85 22.21 38.37 14.45
N LEU A 86 23.21 37.78 13.79
CA LEU A 86 24.38 38.49 13.29
C LEU A 86 23.98 39.62 12.32
N SER A 87 23.09 39.34 11.37
CA SER A 87 22.59 40.33 10.42
C SER A 87 21.86 41.49 11.12
N VAL A 88 21.04 41.21 12.13
CA VAL A 88 20.39 42.24 12.95
C VAL A 88 21.43 43.12 13.65
N VAL A 89 22.42 42.51 14.31
CA VAL A 89 23.46 43.24 15.04
C VAL A 89 24.29 44.11 14.11
N LEU A 90 24.68 43.61 12.93
CA LEU A 90 25.47 44.36 11.96
C LEU A 90 24.69 45.56 11.41
N ASN A 91 23.40 45.40 11.11
CA ASN A 91 22.54 46.52 10.71
C ASN A 91 22.40 47.57 11.82
N ILE A 92 22.27 47.14 13.08
CA ILE A 92 22.23 48.05 14.24
C ILE A 92 23.55 48.81 14.41
N ILE A 93 24.69 48.14 14.21
CA ILE A 93 26.02 48.78 14.28
C ILE A 93 26.20 49.83 13.18
N HIS A 94 25.70 49.54 11.98
CA HIS A 94 25.72 50.48 10.86
C HIS A 94 24.84 51.72 11.12
N ALA A 95 23.73 51.56 11.85
CA ALA A 95 22.88 52.67 12.20
C ALA A 95 23.57 53.66 13.16
N GLN A 96 23.25 54.96 13.00
CA GLN A 96 23.73 56.02 13.88
C GLN A 96 23.34 55.75 15.35
N LYS A 97 24.02 56.38 16.33
CA LYS A 97 23.85 56.11 17.77
C LYS A 97 22.46 56.43 18.36
N GLU A 98 21.51 56.87 17.54
CA GLU A 98 20.13 57.09 17.97
C GLU A 98 19.36 55.78 18.10
N LEU A 99 18.66 55.60 19.22
CA LEU A 99 17.86 54.39 19.46
C LEU A 99 16.83 54.14 18.36
N LEU A 100 16.18 55.19 17.84
CA LEU A 100 15.19 55.07 16.76
C LEU A 100 15.80 54.57 15.46
N ALA A 101 17.02 55.00 15.13
CA ALA A 101 17.73 54.53 13.93
C ALA A 101 18.12 53.05 14.05
N GLN A 102 18.55 52.61 15.23
CA GLN A 102 18.87 51.21 15.51
C GLN A 102 17.64 50.30 15.43
N PHE A 103 16.50 50.74 15.98
CA PHE A 103 15.24 50.02 15.84
C PHE A 103 14.82 49.88 14.38
N LEU A 104 14.90 50.95 13.61
CA LEU A 104 14.54 50.94 12.19
C LEU A 104 15.47 50.05 11.36
N ALA A 105 16.76 50.00 11.69
CA ALA A 105 17.74 49.14 11.03
C ALA A 105 17.58 47.64 11.36
N ALA A 106 16.97 47.30 12.51
CA ALA A 106 16.66 45.91 12.85
C ALA A 106 15.42 45.36 12.11
N ILE A 107 14.52 46.23 11.64
CA ILE A 107 13.27 45.81 10.99
C ILE A 107 13.52 44.99 9.71
N PRO A 108 14.38 45.41 8.76
CA PRO A 108 14.63 44.63 7.55
C PRO A 108 15.12 43.20 7.81
N PRO A 109 16.19 42.92 8.58
CA PRO A 109 16.64 41.54 8.79
C PRO A 109 15.62 40.66 9.52
N VAL A 110 14.85 41.22 10.47
CA VAL A 110 13.77 40.49 11.14
C VAL A 110 12.62 40.17 10.19
N ALA A 111 12.18 41.16 9.39
CA ALA A 111 11.12 40.98 8.42
C ALA A 111 11.50 39.94 7.35
N LEU A 112 12.77 39.95 6.91
CA LEU A 112 13.31 38.97 5.97
C LEU A 112 13.25 37.55 6.56
N PHE A 113 13.73 37.36 7.78
CA PHE A 113 13.70 36.05 8.46
C PHE A 113 12.28 35.50 8.57
N LEU A 114 11.32 36.31 9.04
CA LEU A 114 9.92 35.88 9.18
C LEU A 114 9.27 35.57 7.83
N SER A 115 9.52 36.40 6.82
CA SER A 115 9.00 36.21 5.47
C SER A 115 9.55 34.92 4.85
N PHE A 116 10.82 34.65 5.08
CA PHE A 116 11.50 33.46 4.59
C PHE A 116 10.98 32.19 5.29
N GLU A 117 10.75 32.22 6.60
CA GLU A 117 10.12 31.10 7.35
C GLU A 117 8.70 30.80 6.81
N LEU A 118 7.90 31.85 6.56
CA LEU A 118 6.57 31.71 5.95
C LEU A 118 6.62 31.09 4.56
N LEU A 119 7.61 31.45 3.75
CA LEU A 119 7.81 30.89 2.42
C LEU A 119 8.19 29.41 2.51
N LEU A 120 9.12 29.04 3.40
CA LEU A 120 9.51 27.65 3.61
C LEU A 120 8.34 26.79 4.09
N ALA A 121 7.51 27.31 5.00
CA ALA A 121 6.31 26.64 5.47
C ALA A 121 5.33 26.35 4.31
N GLN A 122 5.11 27.33 3.43
CA GLN A 122 4.27 27.17 2.24
C GLN A 122 4.84 26.15 1.25
N LEU A 123 6.15 26.17 1.00
CA LEU A 123 6.81 25.22 0.11
C LEU A 123 6.71 23.79 0.65
N LYS A 124 6.91 23.60 1.96
CA LYS A 124 6.74 22.31 2.63
C LYS A 124 5.32 21.78 2.44
N GLU A 125 4.32 22.62 2.67
CA GLU A 125 2.91 22.22 2.51
C GLU A 125 2.60 21.84 1.05
N ALA A 126 3.11 22.59 0.07
CA ALA A 126 2.95 22.28 -1.34
C ALA A 126 3.60 20.93 -1.72
N ALA A 127 4.81 20.67 -1.23
CA ALA A 127 5.53 19.41 -1.48
C ALA A 127 4.78 18.19 -0.92
N VAL A 128 4.29 18.28 0.33
CA VAL A 128 3.51 17.20 0.96
C VAL A 128 2.20 16.95 0.21
N ARG A 129 1.53 18.01 -0.26
CA ARG A 129 0.31 17.88 -1.06
C ARG A 129 0.56 17.18 -2.40
N LEU A 130 1.66 17.49 -3.08
CA LEU A 130 2.04 16.85 -4.34
C LEU A 130 2.33 15.35 -4.14
N GLU A 131 3.06 14.99 -3.09
CA GLU A 131 3.34 13.58 -2.74
C GLU A 131 2.04 12.81 -2.43
N ALA A 132 1.13 13.41 -1.65
CA ALA A 132 -0.17 12.81 -1.35
C ALA A 132 -1.02 12.61 -2.61
N GLN A 133 -1.05 13.59 -3.52
CA GLN A 133 -1.77 13.47 -4.79
C GLN A 133 -1.21 12.32 -5.65
N TYR A 134 0.11 12.23 -5.78
CA TYR A 134 0.75 11.15 -6.53
C TYR A 134 0.43 9.77 -5.96
N SER A 135 0.49 9.61 -4.64
CA SER A 135 0.14 8.33 -3.99
C SER A 135 -1.33 7.93 -4.19
N LEU A 136 -2.24 8.91 -4.25
CA LEU A 136 -3.66 8.65 -4.46
C LEU A 136 -3.92 8.25 -5.92
N ASP A 137 -3.31 8.95 -6.87
CA ASP A 137 -3.39 8.60 -8.30
C ASP A 137 -2.84 7.18 -8.56
N GLU A 138 -1.75 6.81 -7.88
CA GLU A 138 -1.18 5.46 -7.94
C GLU A 138 -2.16 4.40 -7.41
N ILE A 139 -2.75 4.63 -6.22
CA ILE A 139 -3.73 3.71 -5.63
C ILE A 139 -4.96 3.57 -6.52
N VAL A 140 -5.50 4.67 -7.05
CA VAL A 140 -6.66 4.65 -7.94
C VAL A 140 -6.36 3.83 -9.20
N ARG A 141 -5.16 3.99 -9.78
CA ARG A 141 -4.73 3.19 -10.92
C ARG A 141 -4.64 1.71 -10.59
N GLU A 142 -4.07 1.36 -9.44
CA GLU A 142 -3.95 -0.05 -9.00
C GLU A 142 -5.32 -0.69 -8.75
N VAL A 143 -6.27 0.05 -8.15
CA VAL A 143 -7.65 -0.41 -7.96
C VAL A 143 -8.32 -0.65 -9.31
N GLN A 144 -8.19 0.28 -10.25
CA GLN A 144 -8.80 0.16 -11.57
C GLN A 144 -8.20 -1.01 -12.38
N GLU A 145 -6.89 -1.24 -12.28
CA GLU A 145 -6.23 -2.41 -12.87
C GLU A 145 -6.78 -3.72 -12.28
N LYS A 146 -6.91 -3.78 -10.94
CA LYS A 146 -7.47 -4.95 -10.25
C LYS A 146 -8.94 -5.21 -10.63
N GLU A 147 -9.75 -4.16 -10.78
CA GLU A 147 -11.12 -4.30 -11.26
C GLU A 147 -11.16 -4.89 -12.68
N THR A 148 -10.33 -4.38 -13.60
CA THR A 148 -10.28 -4.92 -14.96
C THR A 148 -9.82 -6.38 -15.02
N ASN A 149 -8.84 -6.76 -14.20
CA ASN A 149 -8.38 -8.15 -14.10
C ASN A 149 -9.50 -9.05 -13.52
N LEU A 150 -10.23 -8.55 -12.52
CA LEU A 150 -11.37 -9.26 -11.94
C LEU A 150 -12.49 -9.49 -12.98
N ASP A 151 -12.82 -8.47 -13.77
CA ASP A 151 -13.79 -8.59 -14.86
C ASP A 151 -13.36 -9.60 -15.92
N GLU A 152 -12.07 -9.64 -16.27
CA GLU A 152 -11.53 -10.62 -17.19
C GLU A 152 -11.66 -12.05 -16.67
N ILE A 153 -11.31 -12.29 -15.39
CA ILE A 153 -11.47 -13.59 -14.74
C ILE A 153 -12.95 -14.01 -14.71
N ILE A 154 -13.85 -13.08 -14.36
CA ILE A 154 -15.30 -13.36 -14.35
C ILE A 154 -15.76 -13.76 -15.74
N ARG A 155 -15.30 -13.05 -16.78
CA ARG A 155 -15.64 -13.36 -18.18
C ARG A 155 -15.14 -14.74 -18.59
N GLU A 156 -13.87 -15.06 -18.32
CA GLU A 156 -13.27 -16.36 -18.63
C GLU A 156 -14.02 -17.51 -17.93
N ARG A 157 -14.32 -17.34 -16.64
CA ARG A 157 -15.10 -18.32 -15.87
C ARG A 157 -16.51 -18.49 -16.43
N SER A 158 -17.15 -17.39 -16.81
CA SER A 158 -18.49 -17.40 -17.40
C SER A 158 -18.51 -18.13 -18.75
N GLU A 159 -17.50 -17.91 -19.60
CA GLU A 159 -17.33 -18.64 -20.86
C GLU A 159 -17.09 -20.14 -20.60
N THR A 160 -16.25 -20.47 -19.62
CA THR A 160 -15.97 -21.86 -19.23
C THR A 160 -17.24 -22.58 -18.74
N ILE A 161 -18.05 -21.92 -17.91
CA ILE A 161 -19.33 -22.46 -17.42
C ILE A 161 -20.28 -22.75 -18.58
N LYS A 162 -20.42 -21.83 -19.56
CA LYS A 162 -21.26 -22.05 -20.74
C LYS A 162 -20.84 -23.27 -21.55
N ILE A 163 -19.53 -23.49 -21.71
CA ILE A 163 -19.00 -24.65 -22.42
C ILE A 163 -19.37 -25.94 -21.68
N LEU A 164 -19.12 -25.98 -20.37
CA LEU A 164 -19.45 -27.12 -19.52
C LEU A 164 -20.95 -27.45 -19.52
N GLU A 165 -21.81 -26.43 -19.45
CA GLU A 165 -23.26 -26.60 -19.55
C GLU A 165 -23.67 -27.23 -20.90
N GLY A 166 -23.05 -26.78 -22.01
CA GLY A 166 -23.25 -27.37 -23.32
C GLY A 166 -22.81 -28.84 -23.40
N GLU A 167 -21.68 -29.19 -22.79
CA GLU A 167 -21.17 -30.56 -22.76
C GLU A 167 -22.05 -31.49 -21.91
N ILE A 168 -22.52 -31.02 -20.75
CA ILE A 168 -23.50 -31.74 -19.92
C ILE A 168 -24.78 -32.00 -20.70
N GLY A 169 -25.28 -31.01 -21.45
CA GLY A 169 -26.45 -31.17 -22.32
C GLY A 169 -26.27 -32.30 -23.34
N ARG A 170 -25.14 -32.31 -24.06
CA ARG A 170 -24.83 -33.37 -25.04
C ARG A 170 -24.71 -34.75 -24.39
N LEU A 171 -24.02 -34.84 -23.26
CA LEU A 171 -23.87 -36.10 -22.52
C LEU A 171 -25.21 -36.63 -22.01
N SER A 172 -26.11 -35.73 -21.57
CA SER A 172 -27.46 -36.11 -21.16
C SER A 172 -28.26 -36.68 -22.33
N GLU A 173 -28.18 -36.05 -23.51
CA GLU A 173 -28.87 -36.52 -24.71
C GLU A 173 -28.31 -37.87 -25.20
N GLN A 174 -26.98 -38.05 -25.19
CA GLN A 174 -26.35 -39.35 -25.47
C GLN A 174 -26.80 -40.43 -24.50
N LYS A 175 -26.91 -40.09 -23.21
CA LYS A 175 -27.41 -41.02 -22.18
C LYS A 175 -28.86 -41.42 -22.44
N ASP A 176 -29.73 -40.48 -22.83
CA ASP A 176 -31.14 -40.77 -23.13
C ASP A 176 -31.29 -41.62 -24.41
N GLN A 177 -30.50 -41.34 -25.45
CA GLN A 177 -30.43 -42.18 -26.65
C GLN A 177 -29.96 -43.60 -26.33
N LEU A 178 -28.88 -43.74 -25.57
CA LEU A 178 -28.35 -45.04 -25.17
C LEU A 178 -29.34 -45.82 -24.30
N LYS A 179 -30.01 -45.15 -23.36
CA LYS A 179 -31.07 -45.75 -22.54
C LYS A 179 -32.22 -46.28 -23.41
N THR A 180 -32.62 -45.51 -24.43
CA THR A 180 -33.64 -45.92 -25.39
C THR A 180 -33.20 -47.15 -26.19
N MET A 181 -31.96 -47.18 -26.68
CA MET A 181 -31.40 -48.35 -27.37
C MET A 181 -31.36 -49.60 -26.48
N ILE A 182 -30.95 -49.45 -25.21
CA ILE A 182 -30.92 -50.55 -24.24
C ILE A 182 -32.34 -51.08 -23.97
N GLN A 183 -33.34 -50.20 -23.83
CA GLN A 183 -34.73 -50.61 -23.61
C GLN A 183 -35.31 -51.37 -24.80
N VAL A 184 -34.94 -50.98 -26.03
CA VAL A 184 -35.29 -51.71 -27.25
C VAL A 184 -34.58 -53.07 -27.33
N HIS A 185 -33.29 -53.14 -26.94
CA HIS A 185 -32.53 -54.40 -26.90
C HIS A 185 -32.99 -55.36 -25.78
N SER A 186 -33.34 -54.84 -24.60
CA SER A 186 -33.86 -55.60 -23.46
C SER A 186 -35.22 -56.24 -23.80
N ASN A 187 -36.10 -55.52 -24.48
CA ASN A 187 -37.39 -56.07 -24.96
C ASN A 187 -37.23 -57.16 -26.05
N GLY A 188 -36.03 -57.28 -26.64
CA GLY A 188 -35.67 -58.32 -27.62
C GLY A 188 -34.92 -59.52 -27.04
N ASN A 189 -34.53 -59.52 -25.76
CA ASN A 189 -33.67 -60.56 -25.18
C ASN A 189 -34.07 -60.90 -23.73
N ASN A 190 -35.28 -61.43 -23.54
CA ASN A 190 -35.80 -61.94 -22.25
C ASN A 190 -35.11 -63.24 -21.75
N GLY A 191 -33.82 -63.46 -22.06
CA GLY A 191 -33.12 -64.72 -21.79
C GLY A 191 -31.96 -64.67 -20.80
N SER A 192 -31.44 -63.48 -20.41
CA SER A 192 -30.12 -63.40 -19.72
C SER A 192 -30.01 -62.37 -18.58
N GLU A 193 -31.11 -61.84 -18.04
CA GLU A 193 -31.11 -60.76 -17.02
C GLU A 193 -30.60 -61.16 -15.63
N ALA A 194 -30.54 -62.46 -15.30
CA ALA A 194 -30.23 -62.89 -13.93
C ALA A 194 -28.73 -62.74 -13.55
N SER A 195 -27.81 -62.69 -14.51
CA SER A 195 -26.37 -62.71 -14.22
C SER A 195 -25.71 -61.31 -14.17
N GLU A 196 -26.34 -60.27 -14.75
CA GLU A 196 -25.73 -58.94 -14.90
C GLU A 196 -26.19 -57.94 -13.81
N SER A 197 -27.41 -58.11 -13.30
CA SER A 197 -27.89 -57.39 -12.11
C SER A 197 -27.04 -57.73 -10.87
N ASP A 198 -26.64 -58.99 -10.77
CA ASP A 198 -25.90 -59.55 -9.63
C ASP A 198 -24.41 -59.14 -9.63
N THR A 199 -23.86 -58.70 -10.76
CA THR A 199 -22.48 -58.17 -10.86
C THR A 199 -22.43 -56.67 -10.57
N ILE A 200 -23.41 -55.89 -11.03
CA ILE A 200 -23.50 -54.44 -10.75
C ILE A 200 -23.81 -54.19 -9.26
N GLY A 201 -24.70 -54.99 -8.66
CA GLY A 201 -24.99 -54.94 -7.23
C GLY A 201 -23.75 -55.19 -6.37
N ARG A 202 -22.98 -56.23 -6.70
CA ARG A 202 -21.71 -56.56 -6.02
C ARG A 202 -20.66 -55.46 -6.16
N ALA A 203 -20.53 -54.84 -7.35
CA ALA A 203 -19.57 -53.76 -7.57
C ALA A 203 -19.90 -52.50 -6.76
N ARG A 204 -21.19 -52.15 -6.65
CA ARG A 204 -21.63 -50.99 -5.83
C ARG A 204 -21.40 -51.24 -4.35
N GLN A 205 -21.75 -52.43 -3.87
CA GLN A 205 -21.57 -52.83 -2.48
C GLN A 205 -20.08 -52.88 -2.09
N GLN A 206 -19.21 -53.40 -2.97
CA GLN A 206 -17.76 -53.36 -2.77
C GLN A 206 -17.19 -51.94 -2.73
N ARG A 207 -17.73 -51.00 -3.51
CA ARG A 207 -17.27 -49.61 -3.49
C ARG A 207 -17.68 -48.89 -2.21
N THR A 208 -18.87 -49.18 -1.69
CA THR A 208 -19.33 -48.62 -0.40
C THR A 208 -18.56 -49.18 0.78
N THR A 209 -18.29 -50.49 0.82
CA THR A 209 -17.50 -51.10 1.91
C THR A 209 -16.07 -50.60 1.93
N LYS A 210 -15.39 -50.54 0.76
CA LYS A 210 -14.02 -50.01 0.66
C LYS A 210 -13.90 -48.53 1.07
N LYS A 211 -14.95 -47.73 0.83
CA LYS A 211 -14.99 -46.34 1.29
C LYS A 211 -15.08 -46.29 2.82
N GLN A 212 -15.96 -47.10 3.40
CA GLN A 212 -16.17 -47.14 4.85
C GLN A 212 -14.93 -47.66 5.60
N GLU A 213 -14.28 -48.71 5.09
CA GLU A 213 -12.99 -49.21 5.60
C GLU A 213 -11.90 -48.13 5.55
N ALA A 214 -11.81 -47.37 4.46
CA ALA A 214 -10.84 -46.28 4.34
C ALA A 214 -11.11 -45.12 5.31
N MET A 215 -12.38 -44.80 5.57
CA MET A 215 -12.78 -43.78 6.56
C MET A 215 -12.49 -44.23 7.99
N GLN A 216 -12.69 -45.51 8.32
CA GLN A 216 -12.34 -46.07 9.62
C GLN A 216 -10.82 -46.11 9.85
N HIS A 217 -10.05 -46.52 8.83
CA HIS A 217 -8.59 -46.48 8.89
C HIS A 217 -8.07 -45.05 9.09
N LEU A 218 -8.71 -44.07 8.44
CA LEU A 218 -8.37 -42.65 8.61
C LEU A 218 -8.63 -42.15 10.03
N LEU A 219 -9.73 -42.55 10.68
CA LEU A 219 -10.00 -42.21 12.09
C LEU A 219 -8.93 -42.79 13.03
N GLU A 220 -8.46 -44.01 12.78
CA GLU A 220 -7.42 -44.65 13.59
C GLU A 220 -6.05 -43.96 13.42
N VAL A 221 -5.70 -43.57 12.20
CA VAL A 221 -4.49 -42.79 11.94
C VAL A 221 -4.55 -41.42 12.61
N ILE A 222 -5.72 -40.76 12.61
CA ILE A 222 -5.91 -39.48 13.30
C ILE A 222 -5.76 -39.62 14.82
N ARG A 223 -6.24 -40.72 15.41
CA ARG A 223 -6.05 -41.00 16.85
C ARG A 223 -4.59 -41.16 17.24
N THR A 224 -3.80 -41.79 16.38
CA THR A 224 -2.38 -42.06 16.63
C THR A 224 -1.48 -40.88 16.28
N LYS A 225 -1.87 -40.06 15.28
CA LYS A 225 -1.12 -38.88 14.80
C LYS A 225 -2.07 -37.69 14.62
N PRO A 226 -2.47 -37.00 15.71
CA PRO A 226 -3.40 -35.87 15.62
C PRO A 226 -2.83 -34.71 14.79
N ASN A 227 -1.50 -34.55 14.72
CA ASN A 227 -0.87 -33.41 14.05
C ASN A 227 -0.52 -33.72 12.57
N ALA A 228 -0.98 -34.85 12.03
CA ALA A 228 -0.64 -35.27 10.67
C ALA A 228 -1.21 -34.31 9.61
N THR A 229 -0.35 -33.95 8.66
CA THR A 229 -0.75 -33.16 7.50
C THR A 229 -1.56 -33.99 6.51
N LEU A 230 -2.34 -33.33 5.63
CA LEU A 230 -3.09 -33.99 4.56
C LEU A 230 -2.21 -34.89 3.67
N SER A 231 -0.94 -34.52 3.50
CA SER A 231 0.02 -35.31 2.72
C SER A 231 0.40 -36.61 3.41
N GLU A 232 0.60 -36.58 4.73
CA GLU A 232 0.95 -37.75 5.53
C GLU A 232 -0.23 -38.70 5.66
N LEU A 233 -1.43 -38.16 5.92
CA LEU A 233 -2.68 -38.95 5.95
C LEU A 233 -2.92 -39.66 4.60
N ALA A 234 -2.67 -38.98 3.48
CA ALA A 234 -2.78 -39.55 2.14
C ALA A 234 -1.81 -40.71 1.88
N VAL A 235 -0.58 -40.61 2.38
CA VAL A 235 0.44 -41.67 2.28
C VAL A 235 0.04 -42.86 3.14
N GLU A 236 -0.38 -42.64 4.39
CA GLU A 236 -0.72 -43.69 5.34
C GLU A 236 -1.96 -44.50 4.91
N ILE A 237 -2.96 -43.85 4.31
CA ILE A 237 -4.16 -44.55 3.80
C ILE A 237 -4.04 -44.99 2.33
N GLY A 238 -2.91 -44.71 1.67
CA GLY A 238 -2.66 -45.11 0.28
C GLY A 238 -3.62 -44.51 -0.75
N ARG A 239 -4.10 -43.26 -0.54
CA ARG A 239 -5.06 -42.57 -1.41
C ARG A 239 -4.56 -41.19 -1.83
N SER A 240 -5.16 -40.62 -2.88
CA SER A 240 -4.81 -39.25 -3.31
C SER A 240 -5.23 -38.20 -2.29
N LYS A 241 -4.51 -37.08 -2.22
CA LYS A 241 -4.81 -35.97 -1.29
C LYS A 241 -6.22 -35.41 -1.47
N SER A 242 -6.76 -35.39 -2.70
CA SER A 242 -8.14 -34.95 -2.95
C SER A 242 -9.17 -35.92 -2.37
N THR A 243 -8.92 -37.23 -2.48
CA THR A 243 -9.80 -38.28 -1.93
C THR A 243 -9.82 -38.22 -0.41
N VAL A 244 -8.65 -38.06 0.22
CA VAL A 244 -8.52 -37.92 1.67
C VAL A 244 -9.19 -36.65 2.17
N GLY A 245 -8.98 -35.53 1.46
CA GLY A 245 -9.66 -34.26 1.77
C GLY A 245 -11.18 -34.36 1.69
N GLY A 246 -11.70 -35.13 0.73
CA GLY A 246 -13.12 -35.47 0.65
C GLY A 246 -13.60 -36.27 1.87
N TYR A 247 -12.88 -37.32 2.27
CA TYR A 247 -13.24 -38.12 3.45
C TYR A 247 -13.21 -37.33 4.75
N LEU A 248 -12.21 -36.48 4.95
CA LEU A 248 -12.14 -35.60 6.12
C LEU A 248 -13.30 -34.60 6.15
N SER A 249 -13.67 -34.04 5.00
CA SER A 249 -14.83 -33.15 4.91
C SER A 249 -16.13 -33.87 5.29
N GLU A 250 -16.30 -35.11 4.80
CA GLU A 250 -17.47 -35.94 5.17
C GLU A 250 -17.49 -36.29 6.67
N LEU A 251 -16.34 -36.67 7.26
CA LEU A 251 -16.23 -36.98 8.69
C LEU A 251 -16.45 -35.73 9.57
N GLN A 252 -16.06 -34.55 9.11
CA GLN A 252 -16.29 -33.29 9.82
C GLN A 252 -17.76 -32.88 9.77
N VAL A 253 -18.43 -33.07 8.62
CA VAL A 253 -19.88 -32.86 8.50
C VAL A 253 -20.66 -33.84 9.38
N ALA A 254 -20.19 -35.09 9.49
CA ALA A 254 -20.74 -36.10 10.37
C ALA A 254 -20.44 -35.87 11.87
N ARG A 255 -19.64 -34.83 12.21
CA ARG A 255 -19.15 -34.54 13.57
C ARG A 255 -18.32 -35.68 14.20
N SER A 256 -17.75 -36.54 13.37
CA SER A 256 -16.83 -37.61 13.82
C SER A 256 -15.44 -37.07 14.11
N ILE A 257 -15.02 -35.98 13.44
CA ILE A 257 -13.73 -35.31 13.66
C ILE A 257 -13.87 -33.78 13.74
N GLU A 258 -12.95 -33.14 14.45
CA GLU A 258 -12.78 -31.69 14.54
C GLU A 258 -11.31 -31.31 14.38
N LYS A 259 -11.03 -30.13 13.86
CA LYS A 259 -9.66 -29.61 13.68
C LYS A 259 -9.46 -28.40 14.59
N ASP A 260 -8.57 -28.52 15.57
CA ASP A 260 -8.19 -27.45 16.51
C ASP A 260 -6.79 -26.91 16.21
N GLU A 261 -6.30 -25.96 17.01
CA GLU A 261 -4.95 -25.38 16.87
C GLU A 261 -3.82 -26.38 17.15
N LEU A 262 -4.13 -27.53 17.77
CA LEU A 262 -3.19 -28.59 18.11
C LEU A 262 -3.20 -29.73 17.09
N GLY A 263 -4.27 -29.92 16.31
CA GLY A 263 -4.38 -30.94 15.28
C GLY A 263 -5.80 -31.43 15.03
N TRP A 264 -5.94 -32.66 14.54
CA TRP A 264 -7.20 -33.36 14.35
C TRP A 264 -7.59 -34.12 15.61
N ARG A 265 -8.86 -34.01 16.01
CA ARG A 265 -9.44 -34.72 17.16
C ARG A 265 -10.62 -35.56 16.71
N VAL A 266 -10.66 -36.82 17.13
CA VAL A 266 -11.82 -37.71 16.91
C VAL A 266 -12.82 -37.52 18.04
N LEU A 267 -14.07 -37.21 17.69
CA LEU A 267 -15.16 -36.97 18.63
C LEU A 267 -16.03 -38.23 18.83
N GLN A 268 -16.30 -38.97 17.75
CA GLN A 268 -17.11 -40.20 17.74
C GLN A 268 -16.67 -41.13 16.60
N ASP A 269 -16.90 -42.43 16.75
CA ASP A 269 -16.66 -43.43 15.70
C ASP A 269 -17.69 -43.33 14.56
N PHE A 270 -17.26 -43.69 13.35
CA PHE A 270 -18.04 -43.65 12.09
C PHE A 270 -18.45 -45.03 11.59
#